data_AF-A0A3D2IEP0-F1
#
_entry.id   AF-A0A3D2IEP0-F1
#
_cell.length_a   1.000
_cell.length_b   1.000
_cell.length_c   1.000
_cell.angle_alpha   90.00
_cell.angle_beta   90.00
_cell.angle_gamma   90.00
#
_symmetry.space_group_name_H-M   'P 1'
#
loop_
_entity.id
_entity.type
_entity.pdbx_description
1 polymer ?
#
loop_
_entity_poly.entity_id
_entity_poly.type
_entity_poly.pdbx_seq_one_letter_code
_entity_poly.pdbx_strand_id
1 'polypeptide(L)'
;LLKLATDIAETGGIDPDIALKALVPLAESSLENIKKKGFEKALTGPIERGDFTTIQEHLKQLKENPDLLNLYKALGHKTISIAKGLNENQIRDLKQLLD
;
A
#
# COMPACT_ATOMS: atom_id res chain seq x y z
N LEU A 1 -9.95 4.32 -1.32
CA LEU A 1 -8.87 3.35 -1.59
C LEU A 1 -8.88 2.85 -3.03
N LEU A 2 -9.91 2.12 -3.50
CA LEU A 2 -9.94 1.65 -4.89
C LEU A 2 -10.00 2.77 -5.94
N LYS A 3 -10.86 3.77 -5.76
CA LYS A 3 -10.87 4.95 -6.65
C LYS A 3 -9.52 5.67 -6.70
N LEU A 4 -8.82 5.72 -5.56
CA LEU A 4 -7.49 6.30 -5.49
C LEU A 4 -6.48 5.53 -6.34
N ALA A 5 -6.52 4.20 -6.24
CA ALA A 5 -5.64 3.33 -6.98
C ALA A 5 -5.90 3.43 -8.49
N THR A 6 -7.17 3.60 -8.92
CA THR A 6 -7.49 3.88 -10.32
C THR A 6 -7.01 5.26 -10.75
N ASP A 7 -7.17 6.30 -9.92
CA ASP A 7 -6.69 7.66 -10.23
C ASP A 7 -5.17 7.69 -10.43
N ILE A 8 -4.43 6.97 -9.58
CA ILE A 8 -2.97 6.81 -9.72
C ILE A 8 -2.62 6.05 -11.00
N ALA A 9 -3.33 4.95 -11.30
CA ALA A 9 -3.09 4.18 -12.52
C ALA A 9 -3.30 5.04 -13.78
N GLU A 10 -4.34 5.87 -13.79
CA GLU A 10 -4.63 6.83 -14.86
C GLU A 10 -3.51 7.85 -15.03
N THR A 11 -2.93 8.37 -13.94
CA THR A 11 -1.75 9.25 -14.03
C THR A 11 -0.53 8.57 -14.66
N GLY A 12 -0.44 7.24 -14.56
CA GLY A 12 0.55 6.40 -15.22
C GLY A 12 0.21 5.98 -16.65
N GLY A 13 -0.89 6.51 -17.22
CA GLY A 13 -1.33 6.21 -18.58
C GLY A 13 -2.13 4.91 -18.73
N ILE A 14 -2.58 4.32 -17.63
CA ILE A 14 -3.44 3.13 -17.65
C ILE A 14 -4.89 3.55 -17.84
N ASP A 15 -5.59 2.91 -18.77
CA ASP A 15 -7.01 3.14 -19.00
C ASP A 15 -7.84 2.86 -17.71
N PRO A 16 -8.80 3.73 -17.35
CA PRO A 16 -9.61 3.59 -16.14
C PRO A 16 -10.33 2.24 -16.03
N ASP A 17 -10.89 1.72 -17.12
CA ASP A 17 -11.63 0.46 -17.12
C ASP A 17 -10.69 -0.72 -16.97
N ILE A 18 -9.49 -0.64 -17.56
CA ILE A 18 -8.41 -1.63 -17.35
C ILE A 18 -7.96 -1.62 -15.89
N ALA A 19 -7.70 -0.44 -15.31
CA ALA A 19 -7.31 -0.31 -13.92
C ALA A 19 -8.36 -0.88 -12.97
N LEU A 20 -9.64 -0.56 -13.19
CA LEU A 20 -10.74 -1.07 -12.38
C LEU A 20 -10.88 -2.59 -12.48
N LYS A 21 -10.84 -3.15 -13.70
CA LYS A 21 -10.90 -4.60 -13.94
C LYS A 21 -9.73 -5.35 -13.30
N ALA A 22 -8.56 -4.73 -13.18
CA ALA A 22 -7.43 -5.32 -12.48
C ALA A 22 -7.54 -5.20 -10.95
N LEU A 23 -8.02 -4.06 -10.44
CA LEU A 23 -8.03 -3.76 -9.00
C LEU A 23 -9.17 -4.46 -8.25
N VAL A 24 -10.35 -4.64 -8.86
CA VAL A 24 -11.50 -5.29 -8.20
C VAL A 24 -11.15 -6.73 -7.75
N PRO A 25 -10.59 -7.61 -8.61
CA PRO A 25 -10.19 -8.95 -8.18
C PRO A 25 -9.15 -8.97 -7.05
N LEU A 26 -8.25 -7.98 -7.02
CA LEU A 26 -7.25 -7.85 -5.94
C LEU A 26 -7.91 -7.48 -4.60
N ALA A 27 -8.91 -6.59 -4.63
CA ALA A 27 -9.68 -6.25 -3.43
C ALA A 27 -10.53 -7.41 -2.93
N GLU A 28 -11.17 -8.15 -3.85
CA GLU A 28 -11.92 -9.37 -3.51
C GLU A 28 -11.00 -10.42 -2.88
N SER A 29 -9.83 -10.67 -3.48
CA SER A 29 -8.82 -11.58 -2.93
C SER A 29 -8.36 -11.14 -1.53
N SER A 30 -8.14 -9.84 -1.32
CA SER A 30 -7.77 -9.29 -0.02
C SER A 30 -8.87 -9.56 1.02
N LEU A 31 -10.14 -9.33 0.66
CA LEU A 31 -11.28 -9.61 1.54
C LEU A 31 -11.41 -11.10 1.87
N GLU A 32 -11.24 -11.97 0.88
CA GLU A 32 -11.27 -13.42 1.07
C GLU A 32 -10.13 -13.92 1.96
N ASN A 33 -8.93 -13.34 1.80
CA ASN A 33 -7.80 -13.65 2.68
C ASN A 33 -8.09 -13.22 4.12
N ILE A 34 -8.68 -12.05 4.34
CA ILE A 34 -9.08 -11.58 5.68
C ILE A 34 -10.11 -12.53 6.30
N LYS A 35 -11.14 -12.94 5.55
CA LYS A 35 -12.16 -13.90 6.04
C LYS A 35 -11.54 -15.22 6.49
N LYS A 36 -10.54 -15.72 5.76
CA LYS A 36 -9.91 -17.03 6.02
C LYS A 36 -8.83 -16.98 7.11
N LYS A 37 -8.08 -15.88 7.21
CA LYS A 37 -6.84 -15.82 8.00
C LYS A 37 -6.85 -14.75 9.10
N GLY A 38 -7.83 -13.84 9.11
CA GLY A 38 -7.83 -12.63 9.93
C GLY A 38 -6.91 -11.54 9.38
N PHE A 39 -6.99 -10.33 9.95
CA PHE A 39 -6.29 -9.15 9.42
C PHE A 39 -4.76 -9.31 9.37
N GLU A 40 -4.13 -9.74 10.46
CA GLU A 40 -2.66 -9.80 10.57
C GLU A 40 -2.05 -10.78 9.56
N LYS A 41 -2.64 -11.97 9.39
CA LYS A 41 -2.13 -13.01 8.48
C LYS A 41 -2.57 -12.82 7.03
N ALA A 42 -3.56 -11.97 6.78
CA ALA A 42 -3.98 -11.60 5.43
C ALA A 42 -3.17 -10.43 4.87
N LEU A 43 -2.45 -9.70 5.74
CA LEU A 43 -1.61 -8.61 5.32
C LEU A 43 -0.50 -9.11 4.40
N THR A 44 -0.30 -8.38 3.31
CA THR A 44 0.76 -8.61 2.33
C THR A 44 1.28 -7.26 1.85
N GLY A 45 2.19 -7.27 0.87
CA GLY A 45 2.70 -6.06 0.24
C GLY A 45 4.07 -5.63 0.77
N PRO A 46 4.57 -4.49 0.30
CA PRO A 46 5.96 -4.10 0.53
C PRO A 46 6.25 -3.79 2.00
N ILE A 47 5.29 -3.22 2.74
CA ILE A 47 5.45 -2.96 4.18
C ILE A 47 5.61 -4.26 4.96
N GLU A 48 4.76 -5.26 4.75
CA GLU A 48 4.85 -6.55 5.47
C GLU A 48 6.17 -7.28 5.20
N ARG A 49 6.75 -7.09 4.00
CA ARG A 49 8.04 -7.70 3.62
C ARG A 49 9.27 -6.86 3.99
N GLY A 50 9.10 -5.62 4.46
CA GLY A 50 10.21 -4.68 4.64
C GLY A 50 10.89 -4.30 3.33
N ASP A 51 10.13 -4.15 2.26
CA ASP A 51 10.59 -3.80 0.91
C ASP A 51 10.70 -2.26 0.78
N PHE A 52 11.81 -1.72 1.28
CA PHE A 52 12.07 -0.28 1.32
C PHE A 52 12.15 0.34 -0.08
N THR A 53 12.76 -0.36 -1.03
CA THR A 53 12.93 0.12 -2.41
C THR A 53 11.59 0.46 -3.04
N THR A 54 10.62 -0.47 -2.96
CA THR A 54 9.26 -0.24 -3.49
C THR A 54 8.59 0.96 -2.81
N ILE A 55 8.73 1.09 -1.49
CA ILE A 55 8.10 2.19 -0.74
C ILE A 55 8.73 3.54 -1.13
N GLN A 56 10.05 3.60 -1.28
CA GLN A 56 10.76 4.80 -1.73
C GLN A 56 10.33 5.22 -3.13
N GLU A 57 10.17 4.27 -4.04
CA GLU A 57 9.68 4.54 -5.39
C GLU A 57 8.24 5.08 -5.37
N HIS A 58 7.34 4.48 -4.58
CA HIS A 58 5.99 5.00 -4.40
C HIS A 58 5.99 6.43 -3.86
N LEU A 59 6.77 6.72 -2.81
CA LEU A 59 6.87 8.07 -2.24
C LEU A 59 7.38 9.09 -3.27
N LYS A 60 8.33 8.70 -4.12
CA LYS A 60 8.85 9.54 -5.21
C LYS A 60 7.76 9.85 -6.25
N GLN A 61 6.97 8.85 -6.66
CA GLN A 61 5.90 9.03 -7.64
C GLN A 61 4.74 9.88 -7.10
N LEU A 62 4.44 9.73 -5.82
CA LEU A 62 3.35 10.47 -5.16
C LEU A 62 3.74 11.89 -4.77
N LYS A 63 5.01 12.29 -4.90
CA LYS A 63 5.51 13.60 -4.47
C LYS A 63 4.78 14.79 -5.12
N GLU A 64 4.37 14.63 -6.37
CA GLU A 64 3.64 15.66 -7.14
C GLU A 64 2.15 15.74 -6.77
N ASN A 65 1.66 14.85 -5.89
CA ASN A 65 0.29 14.88 -5.39
C ASN A 65 0.27 14.79 -3.85
N PRO A 66 0.42 15.92 -3.14
CA PRO A 66 0.58 15.96 -1.68
C PRO A 66 -0.55 15.28 -0.89
N ASP A 67 -1.79 15.37 -1.37
CA ASP A 67 -2.93 14.73 -0.70
C ASP A 67 -2.82 13.20 -0.75
N LEU A 68 -2.42 12.65 -1.91
CA LEU A 68 -2.19 11.21 -2.07
C LEU A 68 -0.98 10.74 -1.27
N LEU A 69 0.09 11.52 -1.26
CA LEU A 69 1.29 11.24 -0.48
C LEU A 69 0.95 11.13 1.01
N ASN A 70 0.22 12.11 1.55
CA ASN A 70 -0.19 12.12 2.95
C ASN A 70 -1.08 10.93 3.30
N LEU A 71 -2.03 10.57 2.43
CA LEU A 71 -2.88 9.41 2.64
C LEU A 71 -2.09 8.09 2.58
N TYR A 72 -1.17 7.96 1.63
CA TYR A 72 -0.27 6.81 1.53
C TYR A 72 0.58 6.64 2.79
N LYS A 73 1.19 7.73 3.28
CA LYS A 73 1.97 7.74 4.53
C LYS A 73 1.12 7.32 5.73
N ALA A 74 -0.07 7.90 5.89
CA ALA A 74 -0.99 7.56 6.98
C ALA A 74 -1.41 6.08 6.96
N LEU A 75 -1.77 5.55 5.79
CA LEU A 75 -2.07 4.12 5.62
C LEU A 75 -0.85 3.25 5.89
N GLY A 76 0.34 3.70 5.48
CA GLY A 76 1.60 3.03 5.74
C GLY A 76 1.89 2.90 7.24
N HIS A 77 1.77 3.97 8.02
CA HIS A 77 1.92 3.90 9.48
C HIS A 77 0.91 2.94 10.11
N LYS A 78 -0.35 2.96 9.65
CA LYS A 78 -1.35 2.01 10.15
C LYS A 78 -0.99 0.57 9.80
N THR A 79 -0.43 0.35 8.62
CA THR A 79 -0.01 -0.97 8.13
C THR A 79 1.18 -1.50 8.93
N ILE A 80 2.17 -0.66 9.24
CA ILE A 80 3.29 -1.02 10.13
C ILE A 80 2.78 -1.50 11.50
N SER A 81 1.70 -0.91 12.04
CA SER A 81 1.16 -1.30 13.36
C SER A 81 0.55 -2.71 13.41
N ILE A 82 0.18 -3.27 12.24
CA ILE A 82 -0.41 -4.61 12.13
C ILE A 82 0.53 -5.63 11.47
N ALA A 83 1.68 -5.17 10.96
CA ALA A 83 2.68 -6.00 10.31
C ALA A 83 3.37 -6.95 11.31
N LYS A 84 3.61 -8.19 10.90
CA LYS A 84 4.28 -9.21 11.72
C LYS A 84 5.60 -9.68 11.13
N GLY A 85 5.84 -9.44 9.85
CA GLY A 85 7.08 -9.78 9.14
C GLY A 85 8.26 -8.84 9.39
N LEU A 86 8.10 -7.82 10.24
CA LEU A 86 9.10 -6.79 10.49
C LEU A 86 9.82 -6.95 11.83
N ASN A 87 11.13 -6.71 11.84
CA ASN A 87 11.89 -6.52 13.08
C ASN A 87 11.86 -5.06 13.57
N GLU A 88 12.32 -4.82 14.79
CA GLU A 88 12.28 -3.49 15.43
C GLU A 88 13.03 -2.40 14.66
N ASN A 89 14.15 -2.74 14.01
CA ASN A 89 14.90 -1.79 13.19
C ASN A 89 14.10 -1.43 11.93
N GLN A 90 13.55 -2.44 11.24
CA GLN A 90 12.72 -2.19 10.06
C GLN A 90 11.48 -1.35 10.39
N ILE A 91 10.83 -1.59 11.54
CA ILE A 91 9.69 -0.78 12.00
C ILE A 91 10.11 0.68 12.19
N ARG A 92 11.26 0.92 12.81
CA ARG A 92 11.80 2.26 13.07
C ARG A 92 12.13 2.98 11.75
N ASP A 93 12.87 2.31 10.87
CA ASP A 93 13.32 2.88 9.61
C ASP A 93 12.14 3.16 8.68
N LEU A 94 11.13 2.28 8.64
CA LEU A 94 9.91 2.51 7.86
C LEU A 94 9.09 3.67 8.40
N LYS A 95 8.99 3.84 9.73
CA LYS A 95 8.32 5.02 10.29
C LYS A 95 9.04 6.31 9.89
N GLN A 96 10.37 6.34 10.01
CA GLN A 96 11.18 7.49 9.60
C GLN A 96 11.08 7.78 8.09
N LEU A 97 10.96 6.74 7.26
CA LEU A 97 10.77 6.90 5.81
C LEU A 97 9.39 7.48 5.46
N LEU A 98 8.37 7.21 6.26
CA LEU A 98 7.00 7.67 6.04
C LEU A 98 6.72 9.04 6.68
N ASP A 99 7.57 9.53 7.58
CA ASP A 99 7.51 10.89 8.12
C ASP A 99 7.90 11.95 7.06
#